data_AF-A0A1G0XKL8-F1
#
_entry.id   AF-A0A1G0XKL8-F1
#
_cell.length_a   1.000
_cell.length_b   1.000
_cell.length_c   1.000
_cell.angle_alpha   90.00
_cell.angle_beta   90.00
_cell.angle_gamma   90.00
#
_symmetry.space_group_name_H-M   'P 1'
#
loop_
_entity.id
_entity.type
_entity.pdbx_description
1 polymer ?
#
loop_
_entity_poly.entity_id
_entity_poly.type
_entity_poly.pdbx_seq_one_letter_code
_entity_poly.pdbx_strand_id
1 'polypeptide(L)'
;MNLPFTQFYKQSRILIYSFAVILMYLLLYPILLPLSERVGLGKIMYVVYEPYEFLRCRSEFIWFYSEAIYDVYGGKEKPQNRFFFKTPRRFIKYYPDGIKDIDVYYLGGKKNGLFESYSSQGKLWERGHYKDGLLDGLAETWYSNGNRRSITYYKDGKTVGHDIKYYKNQNVRYNINYNQQGEPDGEALWYDSSSHLLAKGIYKDGDLWDGTFVSYGIWLEFKNGIVVLAKRLKDNQIISLGEAIESIKESSSIFYLEEEDI
;
A
#
# COMPACT_ATOMS: atom_id res chain seq x y z
N MET A 1 17.58 -64.54 -31.04
CA MET A 1 18.83 -63.79 -30.72
C MET A 1 19.03 -63.85 -29.22
N ASN A 2 19.93 -64.73 -28.76
CA ASN A 2 20.23 -64.90 -27.33
C ASN A 2 21.20 -63.78 -26.93
N LEU A 3 20.75 -62.85 -26.08
CA LEU A 3 21.68 -61.96 -25.38
C LEU A 3 22.63 -62.86 -24.56
N PRO A 4 23.96 -62.70 -24.68
CA PRO A 4 24.91 -63.55 -23.96
C PRO A 4 24.66 -63.42 -22.46
N PHE A 5 24.56 -64.56 -21.78
CA PHE A 5 24.15 -64.72 -20.38
C PHE A 5 24.84 -63.73 -19.41
N THR A 6 26.06 -63.31 -19.74
CA THR A 6 26.86 -62.31 -19.02
C THR A 6 26.29 -60.90 -19.06
N GLN A 7 25.67 -60.49 -20.17
CA GLN A 7 25.07 -59.17 -20.34
C GLN A 7 23.72 -59.06 -19.60
N PHE A 8 22.93 -60.14 -19.63
CA PHE A 8 21.71 -60.25 -18.81
C PHE A 8 22.03 -60.23 -17.31
N TYR A 9 23.09 -60.94 -16.89
CA TYR A 9 23.54 -60.96 -15.49
C TYR A 9 24.06 -59.60 -15.00
N LYS A 10 24.75 -58.83 -15.86
CA LYS A 10 25.18 -57.46 -15.51
C LYS A 10 23.99 -56.51 -15.38
N GLN A 11 23.03 -56.59 -16.30
CA GLN A 11 21.83 -55.73 -16.26
C GLN A 11 20.93 -56.03 -15.06
N SER A 12 20.78 -57.30 -14.68
CA SER A 12 20.00 -57.68 -13.50
C SER A 12 20.64 -57.22 -12.19
N ARG A 13 21.98 -57.28 -12.05
CA ARG A 13 22.67 -56.71 -10.88
C ARG A 13 22.49 -55.21 -10.77
N ILE A 14 22.62 -54.47 -11.87
CA ILE A 14 22.42 -53.01 -11.87
C ILE A 14 20.98 -52.70 -11.41
N LEU A 15 19.97 -53.40 -11.94
CA LEU A 15 18.58 -53.22 -11.53
C LEU A 15 18.38 -53.48 -10.03
N ILE A 16 18.96 -54.56 -9.50
CA ILE A 16 18.85 -54.93 -8.09
C ILE A 16 19.53 -53.88 -7.19
N TYR A 17 20.72 -53.39 -7.56
CA TYR A 17 21.40 -52.35 -6.79
C TYR A 17 20.67 -51.01 -6.86
N SER A 18 20.15 -50.61 -8.03
CA SER A 18 19.33 -49.41 -8.18
C SER A 18 18.06 -49.48 -7.33
N PHE A 19 17.38 -50.63 -7.32
CA PHE A 19 16.20 -50.84 -6.49
C PHE A 19 16.52 -50.82 -4.99
N ALA A 20 17.64 -51.43 -4.59
CA ALA A 20 18.10 -51.41 -3.20
C ALA A 20 18.44 -49.99 -2.71
N VAL A 21 19.07 -49.17 -3.56
CA VAL A 21 19.40 -47.77 -3.23
C VAL A 21 18.13 -46.92 -3.11
N ILE A 22 17.18 -47.08 -4.04
CA ILE A 22 15.88 -46.36 -3.98
C ILE A 22 15.09 -46.78 -2.73
N LEU A 23 15.04 -48.08 -2.43
CA LEU A 23 14.35 -48.60 -1.25
C LEU A 23 15.01 -48.11 0.05
N MET A 24 16.34 -48.08 0.10
CA MET A 24 17.09 -47.53 1.23
C MET A 24 16.80 -46.03 1.44
N TYR A 25 16.75 -45.25 0.35
CA TYR A 25 16.37 -43.84 0.42
C TYR A 25 14.93 -43.66 0.90
N LEU A 26 13.97 -44.44 0.40
CA LEU A 26 12.57 -44.39 0.84
C LEU A 26 12.39 -44.76 2.32
N LEU A 27 13.19 -45.70 2.83
CA LEU A 27 13.14 -46.12 4.24
C LEU A 27 13.84 -45.13 5.17
N LEU A 28 14.92 -44.48 4.73
CA LEU A 28 15.67 -43.51 5.53
C LEU A 28 15.08 -42.09 5.50
N TYR A 29 14.40 -41.71 4.42
CA TYR A 29 13.80 -40.38 4.23
C TYR A 29 12.87 -39.94 5.39
N PRO A 30 11.91 -40.76 5.87
CA PRO A 30 11.05 -40.38 6.99
C PRO A 30 11.77 -40.32 8.35
N ILE A 31 12.97 -40.88 8.47
CA ILE A 31 13.79 -40.85 9.70
C ILE A 31 14.75 -39.65 9.69
N LEU A 32 15.31 -39.32 8.52
CA LEU A 32 16.25 -38.21 8.35
C LEU A 32 15.56 -36.84 8.41
N LEU A 33 14.33 -36.70 7.87
CA LEU A 33 13.54 -35.48 7.98
C LEU A 33 13.40 -34.99 9.44
N PRO A 34 12.84 -35.79 10.38
CA PRO A 34 12.65 -35.35 11.76
C PRO A 34 13.96 -35.18 12.55
N LEU A 35 15.05 -35.83 12.15
CA LEU A 35 16.37 -35.63 12.79
C LEU A 35 16.98 -34.28 12.39
N SER A 36 16.88 -33.88 11.12
CA SER A 36 17.29 -32.55 10.66
C SER A 36 16.45 -31.43 11.29
N GLU A 37 15.16 -31.70 11.55
CA GLU A 37 14.24 -30.78 12.22
C GLU A 37 14.54 -30.56 13.71
N ARG A 38 15.15 -31.53 14.40
CA ARG A 38 15.48 -31.44 15.84
C ARG A 38 16.76 -30.67 16.12
N VAL A 39 17.65 -30.54 15.15
CA VAL A 39 18.94 -29.83 15.29
C VAL A 39 18.86 -28.38 14.80
N GLY A 40 17.80 -28.01 14.08
CA GLY A 40 17.57 -26.66 13.55
C GLY A 40 17.06 -25.66 14.61
N LEU A 41 17.99 -24.92 15.22
CA LEU A 41 17.70 -23.64 15.86
C LEU A 41 17.32 -22.60 14.77
N GLY A 42 16.05 -22.54 14.38
CA GLY A 42 15.48 -21.43 13.58
C GLY A 42 14.95 -21.78 12.19
N LYS A 43 13.66 -21.44 11.99
CA LYS A 43 12.88 -21.23 10.76
C LYS A 43 12.79 -22.28 9.66
N ILE A 44 11.54 -22.65 9.36
CA ILE A 44 11.10 -23.18 8.07
C ILE A 44 10.02 -22.19 7.51
N MET A 45 9.96 -21.88 6.22
CA MET A 45 8.84 -21.16 5.53
C MET A 45 8.56 -21.78 4.15
N TYR A 46 7.28 -21.91 3.73
CA TYR A 46 6.81 -22.45 2.43
C TYR A 46 6.72 -21.38 1.34
N VAL A 47 7.54 -21.47 0.29
CA VAL A 47 7.46 -20.73 -0.98
C VAL A 47 7.28 -21.73 -2.12
N VAL A 48 6.36 -21.51 -3.07
CA VAL A 48 6.16 -22.43 -4.21
C VAL A 48 6.79 -21.81 -5.46
N TYR A 49 7.60 -22.61 -6.16
CA TYR A 49 7.98 -22.39 -7.55
C TYR A 49 7.57 -23.66 -8.31
N GLU A 50 6.81 -23.53 -9.40
CA GLU A 50 6.49 -24.68 -10.24
C GLU A 50 7.68 -25.10 -11.12
N PRO A 51 7.76 -26.38 -11.54
CA PRO A 51 6.80 -27.44 -11.24
C PRO A 51 7.37 -28.45 -10.22
N TYR A 52 6.62 -28.66 -9.14
CA TYR A 52 6.77 -29.67 -8.07
C TYR A 52 7.81 -29.38 -6.96
N GLU A 53 7.34 -28.87 -5.81
CA GLU A 53 7.63 -29.39 -4.45
C GLU A 53 6.95 -28.54 -3.33
N PHE A 54 6.59 -29.18 -2.21
CA PHE A 54 6.01 -28.55 -1.02
C PHE A 54 7.12 -28.08 -0.06
N LEU A 55 7.14 -26.82 0.34
CA LEU A 55 8.25 -26.20 1.06
C LEU A 55 8.10 -25.93 2.60
N ARG A 56 8.13 -26.83 3.60
CA ARG A 56 8.21 -26.49 5.08
C ARG A 56 7.91 -25.07 5.70
N CYS A 57 6.88 -24.72 6.50
CA CYS A 57 6.74 -23.42 7.22
C CYS A 57 6.43 -23.56 8.72
N ARG A 58 7.38 -23.11 9.54
CA ARG A 58 7.23 -22.54 10.87
C ARG A 58 8.37 -21.55 11.10
N SER A 59 8.10 -20.25 11.37
CA SER A 59 8.79 -19.44 12.40
C SER A 59 8.84 -17.92 12.11
N GLU A 60 9.22 -17.21 13.17
CA GLU A 60 8.88 -15.88 13.67
C GLU A 60 9.70 -14.72 13.11
N PHE A 61 10.38 -14.84 11.96
CA PHE A 61 10.84 -13.63 11.27
C PHE A 61 10.97 -13.78 9.77
N ILE A 62 10.62 -12.69 9.08
CA ILE A 62 10.72 -12.47 7.64
C ILE A 62 12.13 -11.95 7.32
N TRP A 63 12.71 -12.39 6.20
CA TRP A 63 13.93 -11.80 5.64
C TRP A 63 13.57 -10.73 4.61
N PHE A 64 14.25 -9.59 4.67
CA PHE A 64 14.19 -8.52 3.68
C PHE A 64 15.20 -8.74 2.56
N TYR A 65 14.87 -8.13 1.43
CA TYR A 65 15.70 -7.97 0.24
C TYR A 65 17.14 -7.56 0.59
N SER A 66 18.14 -8.31 0.12
CA SER A 66 19.54 -7.88 0.10
C SER A 66 19.96 -7.63 -1.35
N GLU A 67 20.78 -6.59 -1.56
CA GLU A 67 21.29 -6.18 -2.89
C GLU A 67 22.04 -7.30 -3.62
N ALA A 68 22.52 -8.32 -2.91
CA ALA A 68 23.22 -9.47 -3.47
C ALA A 68 22.39 -10.30 -4.48
N ILE A 69 21.05 -10.14 -4.51
CA ILE A 69 20.19 -10.85 -5.46
C ILE A 69 20.16 -10.14 -6.84
N TYR A 70 20.48 -8.84 -6.90
CA TYR A 70 20.42 -8.07 -8.16
C TYR A 70 21.45 -8.57 -9.19
N ASP A 71 22.63 -8.96 -8.73
CA ASP A 71 23.71 -9.48 -9.58
C ASP A 71 23.40 -10.88 -10.15
N VAL A 72 22.53 -11.65 -9.49
CA VAL A 72 22.17 -13.01 -9.93
C VAL A 72 21.21 -12.99 -11.13
N TYR A 73 20.41 -11.93 -11.31
CA TYR A 73 19.41 -11.83 -12.38
C TYR A 73 19.83 -10.95 -13.57
N GLY A 74 21.09 -10.51 -13.64
CA GLY A 74 21.65 -9.86 -14.83
C GLY A 74 20.86 -8.64 -15.33
N GLY A 75 20.21 -7.90 -14.42
CA GLY A 75 19.43 -6.70 -14.75
C GLY A 75 18.12 -6.95 -15.50
N LYS A 76 17.59 -8.18 -15.57
CA LYS A 76 16.29 -8.46 -16.21
C LYS A 76 15.18 -8.60 -15.17
N GLU A 77 14.43 -7.50 -15.04
CA GLU A 77 13.19 -7.26 -14.27
C GLU A 77 13.18 -7.59 -12.77
N LYS A 78 12.69 -6.62 -11.99
CA LYS A 78 12.48 -6.77 -10.54
C LYS A 78 11.46 -7.89 -10.30
N PRO A 79 11.77 -8.93 -9.50
CA PRO A 79 10.76 -9.90 -9.08
C PRO A 79 9.68 -9.16 -8.30
N GLN A 80 8.53 -8.95 -8.94
CA GLN A 80 7.36 -8.43 -8.26
C GLN A 80 6.90 -9.49 -7.27
N ASN A 81 6.99 -9.17 -5.98
CA ASN A 81 6.55 -10.03 -4.87
C ASN A 81 5.09 -10.47 -5.05
N ARG A 82 4.83 -11.60 -5.74
CA ARG A 82 3.48 -12.14 -5.91
C ARG A 82 3.31 -13.41 -5.08
N PHE A 83 2.79 -13.23 -3.87
CA PHE A 83 2.48 -14.32 -2.95
C PHE A 83 1.10 -14.94 -3.22
N PHE A 84 0.96 -15.85 -4.17
CA PHE A 84 -0.36 -16.42 -4.51
C PHE A 84 -0.89 -17.40 -3.44
N PHE A 85 -1.63 -16.87 -2.47
CA PHE A 85 -2.35 -17.69 -1.48
C PHE A 85 -3.80 -17.92 -1.90
N LYS A 86 -4.28 -19.18 -1.87
CA LYS A 86 -5.71 -19.53 -2.09
C LYS A 86 -6.62 -19.07 -0.93
N THR A 87 -6.06 -18.82 0.24
CA THR A 87 -6.77 -18.35 1.43
C THR A 87 -6.12 -17.07 1.96
N PRO A 88 -6.85 -16.21 2.69
CA PRO A 88 -6.26 -15.03 3.30
C PRO A 88 -5.11 -15.41 4.24
N ARG A 89 -3.97 -14.72 4.12
CA ARG A 89 -2.79 -14.88 4.98
C ARG A 89 -2.45 -13.57 5.65
N ARG A 90 -2.33 -13.60 6.97
CA ARG A 90 -1.82 -12.48 7.76
C ARG A 90 -0.29 -12.48 7.75
N PHE A 91 0.29 -11.31 7.55
CA PHE A 91 1.71 -11.05 7.54
C PHE A 91 2.01 -9.91 8.52
N ILE A 92 2.96 -10.12 9.42
CA ILE A 92 3.36 -9.14 10.43
C ILE A 92 4.85 -8.87 10.29
N LYS A 93 5.21 -7.61 10.07
CA LYS A 93 6.60 -7.12 10.09
C LYS A 93 6.88 -6.43 11.42
N TYR A 94 8.10 -6.59 11.90
CA TYR A 94 8.60 -5.95 13.11
C TYR A 94 9.83 -5.08 12.77
N TYR A 95 10.02 -4.01 13.55
CA TYR A 95 11.26 -3.24 13.62
C TYR A 95 12.38 -4.08 14.27
N PRO A 96 13.66 -3.68 14.15
CA PRO A 96 14.79 -4.41 14.75
C PRO A 96 14.70 -4.58 16.27
N ASP A 97 13.99 -3.67 16.96
CA ASP A 97 13.74 -3.70 18.40
C ASP A 97 12.56 -4.60 18.81
N GLY A 98 11.91 -5.27 17.85
CA GLY A 98 10.78 -6.17 18.08
C GLY A 98 9.42 -5.46 18.16
N ILE A 99 9.36 -4.13 17.99
CA ILE A 99 8.10 -3.40 17.91
C ILE A 99 7.42 -3.73 16.57
N LYS A 100 6.10 -3.93 16.58
CA LYS A 100 5.33 -4.19 15.36
C LYS A 100 5.42 -2.98 14.42
N ASP A 101 5.73 -3.21 13.16
CA ASP A 101 5.84 -2.20 12.10
C ASP A 101 4.61 -2.24 11.18
N ILE A 102 4.29 -3.40 10.62
CA ILE A 102 3.17 -3.59 9.68
C ILE A 102 2.40 -4.86 10.04
N ASP A 103 1.09 -4.81 9.93
CA ASP A 103 0.17 -5.93 10.07
C ASP A 103 -0.81 -5.92 8.88
N VAL A 104 -0.77 -6.94 8.03
CA VAL A 104 -1.49 -6.91 6.75
C VAL A 104 -1.97 -8.29 6.35
N TYR A 105 -3.15 -8.35 5.72
CA TYR A 105 -3.69 -9.56 5.14
C TYR A 105 -3.47 -9.59 3.62
N TYR A 106 -3.16 -10.77 3.07
CA TYR A 106 -2.98 -11.03 1.64
C TYR A 106 -3.90 -12.15 1.15
N LEU A 107 -4.49 -12.00 -0.02
CA LEU A 107 -5.20 -13.04 -0.76
C LEU A 107 -4.75 -13.00 -2.22
N GLY A 108 -4.38 -14.16 -2.79
CA GLY A 108 -3.97 -14.24 -4.20
C GLY A 108 -2.80 -13.31 -4.58
N GLY A 109 -1.90 -13.01 -3.64
CA GLY A 109 -0.74 -12.14 -3.87
C GLY A 109 -1.00 -10.65 -3.71
N LYS A 110 -2.24 -10.26 -3.38
CA LYS A 110 -2.64 -8.87 -3.21
C LYS A 110 -3.08 -8.61 -1.78
N LYS A 111 -2.88 -7.37 -1.29
CA LYS A 111 -3.42 -6.95 0.01
C LYS A 111 -4.94 -7.14 0.00
N ASN A 112 -5.48 -7.82 0.99
CA ASN A 112 -6.90 -8.11 1.08
C ASN A 112 -7.28 -8.34 2.55
N GLY A 113 -8.06 -7.43 3.12
CA GLY A 113 -8.40 -7.35 4.54
C GLY A 113 -7.79 -6.13 5.22
N LEU A 114 -7.69 -6.21 6.56
CA LEU A 114 -7.15 -5.14 7.38
C LEU A 114 -5.66 -4.89 7.08
N PHE A 115 -5.28 -3.63 7.08
CA PHE A 115 -3.91 -3.16 7.06
C PHE A 115 -3.71 -2.18 8.21
N GLU A 116 -2.63 -2.35 8.95
CA GLU A 116 -2.18 -1.41 9.95
C GLU A 116 -0.67 -1.20 9.86
N SER A 117 -0.23 0.04 10.02
CA SER A 117 1.18 0.38 10.19
C SER A 117 1.39 1.16 11.47
N TYR A 118 2.59 1.05 12.01
CA TYR A 118 2.95 1.53 13.34
C TYR A 118 4.29 2.24 13.27
N SER A 119 4.48 3.28 14.08
CA SER A 119 5.77 3.93 14.25
C SER A 119 6.76 3.03 14.99
N SER A 120 8.05 3.38 14.96
CA SER A 120 9.07 2.72 15.79
C SER A 120 8.83 2.83 17.30
N GLN A 121 7.89 3.68 17.73
CA GLN A 121 7.45 3.78 19.12
C GLN A 121 6.21 2.92 19.41
N GLY A 122 5.74 2.12 18.45
CA GLY A 122 4.57 1.25 18.56
C GLY A 122 3.23 1.98 18.45
N LYS A 123 3.22 3.26 18.06
CA LYS A 123 1.97 4.03 17.89
C LYS A 123 1.38 3.75 16.51
N LEU A 124 0.07 3.55 16.45
CA LEU A 124 -0.65 3.38 15.18
C LEU A 124 -0.42 4.62 14.30
N TRP A 125 -0.04 4.38 13.04
CA TRP A 125 0.30 5.41 12.07
C TRP A 125 -0.72 5.47 10.94
N GLU A 126 -1.15 4.30 10.47
CA GLU A 126 -2.15 4.14 9.42
C GLU A 126 -2.97 2.88 9.67
N ARG A 127 -4.24 2.92 9.29
CA ARG A 127 -5.16 1.79 9.27
C ARG A 127 -6.02 1.92 8.04
N GLY A 128 -6.26 0.82 7.35
CA GLY A 128 -7.21 0.78 6.25
C GLY A 128 -7.64 -0.63 5.92
N HIS A 129 -8.64 -0.74 5.07
CA HIS A 129 -9.05 -2.02 4.50
C HIS A 129 -8.66 -2.07 3.03
N TYR A 130 -8.13 -3.21 2.61
CA TYR A 130 -7.79 -3.49 1.23
C TYR A 130 -8.71 -4.57 0.67
N LYS A 131 -9.03 -4.46 -0.61
CA LYS A 131 -9.68 -5.51 -1.40
C LYS A 131 -8.94 -5.61 -2.73
N ASP A 132 -8.46 -6.81 -3.04
CA ASP A 132 -7.73 -7.10 -4.28
C ASP A 132 -6.58 -6.13 -4.60
N GLY A 133 -5.88 -5.68 -3.55
CA GLY A 133 -4.73 -4.79 -3.63
C GLY A 133 -5.05 -3.30 -3.58
N LEU A 134 -6.33 -2.92 -3.59
CA LEU A 134 -6.80 -1.53 -3.58
C LEU A 134 -7.43 -1.19 -2.22
N LEU A 135 -7.33 0.06 -1.78
CA LEU A 135 -8.08 0.50 -0.59
C LEU A 135 -9.59 0.43 -0.86
N ASP A 136 -10.33 -0.17 0.05
CA ASP A 136 -11.78 -0.33 -0.04
C ASP A 136 -12.37 -0.27 1.37
N GLY A 137 -13.11 0.81 1.65
CA GLY A 137 -13.65 1.14 2.97
C GLY A 137 -12.92 2.30 3.64
N LEU A 138 -13.02 2.35 4.96
CA LEU A 138 -12.44 3.41 5.78
C LEU A 138 -10.91 3.28 5.86
N ALA A 139 -10.22 4.38 5.58
CA ALA A 139 -8.80 4.56 5.86
C ALA A 139 -8.60 5.72 6.82
N GLU A 140 -7.66 5.54 7.75
CA GLU A 140 -7.39 6.45 8.83
C GLU A 140 -5.87 6.61 8.99
N THR A 141 -5.45 7.83 9.31
CA THR A 141 -4.05 8.09 9.67
C THR A 141 -3.96 8.85 10.97
N TRP A 142 -2.82 8.76 11.64
CA TRP A 142 -2.55 9.42 12.91
C TRP A 142 -1.24 10.20 12.88
N TYR A 143 -1.16 11.21 13.73
CA TYR A 143 0.07 11.93 14.04
C TYR A 143 0.91 11.16 15.06
N SER A 144 2.20 11.53 15.19
CA SER A 144 3.11 10.94 16.18
C SER A 144 2.69 11.13 17.64
N ASN A 145 1.83 12.13 17.92
CA ASN A 145 1.22 12.33 19.24
C ASN A 145 0.02 11.40 19.51
N GLY A 146 -0.41 10.60 18.52
CA GLY A 146 -1.56 9.70 18.61
C GLY A 146 -2.89 10.34 18.22
N ASN A 147 -2.91 11.64 17.91
CA ASN A 147 -4.13 12.31 17.45
C ASN A 147 -4.41 11.93 16.00
N ARG A 148 -5.69 11.78 15.68
CA ARG A 148 -6.13 11.45 14.32
C ARG A 148 -5.70 12.56 13.35
N ARG A 149 -5.19 12.17 12.20
CA ARG A 149 -4.67 13.05 11.15
C ARG A 149 -5.60 13.12 9.94
N SER A 150 -6.18 11.98 9.53
CA SER A 150 -7.19 11.95 8.48
C SER A 150 -8.16 10.78 8.62
N ILE A 151 -9.34 10.95 8.03
CA ILE A 151 -10.35 9.93 7.78
C ILE A 151 -10.75 10.07 6.33
N THR A 152 -10.59 9.01 5.56
CA THR A 152 -10.90 9.04 4.12
C THR A 152 -11.57 7.71 3.77
N TYR A 153 -12.68 7.76 3.05
CA TYR A 153 -13.34 6.56 2.55
C TYR A 153 -12.87 6.27 1.13
N TYR A 154 -12.65 4.98 0.84
CA TYR A 154 -12.22 4.52 -0.46
C TYR A 154 -13.18 3.47 -1.03
N LYS A 155 -13.29 3.43 -2.35
CA LYS A 155 -13.94 2.37 -3.11
C LYS A 155 -13.06 2.00 -4.28
N ASP A 156 -12.64 0.74 -4.35
CA ASP A 156 -11.78 0.23 -5.43
C ASP A 156 -10.55 1.15 -5.70
N GLY A 157 -9.94 1.64 -4.62
CA GLY A 157 -8.75 2.51 -4.64
C GLY A 157 -9.01 3.99 -4.89
N LYS A 158 -10.25 4.40 -5.15
CA LYS A 158 -10.64 5.81 -5.35
C LYS A 158 -11.26 6.38 -4.08
N THR A 159 -10.97 7.64 -3.75
CA THR A 159 -11.63 8.33 -2.65
C THR A 159 -13.12 8.51 -2.95
N VAL A 160 -13.99 8.19 -2.01
CA VAL A 160 -15.44 8.39 -2.15
C VAL A 160 -16.00 8.96 -0.85
N GLY A 161 -17.10 9.70 -0.89
CA GLY A 161 -17.68 10.29 0.31
C GLY A 161 -16.72 11.27 0.99
N HIS A 162 -16.63 11.25 2.31
CA HIS A 162 -15.87 12.25 3.06
C HIS A 162 -14.35 11.96 3.11
N ASP A 163 -13.56 12.98 2.77
CA ASP A 163 -12.15 13.12 3.16
C ASP A 163 -12.03 14.25 4.19
N ILE A 164 -11.71 13.87 5.43
CA ILE A 164 -11.57 14.79 6.56
C ILE A 164 -10.12 14.78 7.01
N LYS A 165 -9.51 15.95 7.06
CA LYS A 165 -8.16 16.13 7.62
C LYS A 165 -8.23 16.96 8.87
N TYR A 166 -7.38 16.62 9.83
CA TYR A 166 -7.29 17.32 11.11
C TYR A 166 -5.91 17.95 11.27
N TYR A 167 -5.83 18.98 12.11
CA TYR A 167 -4.60 19.48 12.67
C TYR A 167 -4.13 18.59 13.84
N LYS A 168 -2.87 18.76 14.27
CA LYS A 168 -2.31 18.02 15.42
C LYS A 168 -3.09 18.23 16.72
N ASN A 169 -3.82 19.34 16.84
CA ASN A 169 -4.69 19.67 17.99
C ASN A 169 -6.11 19.11 17.86
N GLN A 170 -6.38 18.26 16.86
CA GLN A 170 -7.68 17.62 16.56
C GLN A 170 -8.76 18.54 15.96
N ASN A 171 -8.47 19.82 15.75
CA ASN A 171 -9.38 20.68 15.00
C ASN A 171 -9.39 20.25 13.52
N VAL A 172 -10.56 20.33 12.90
CA VAL A 172 -10.71 20.02 11.47
C VAL A 172 -9.89 21.03 10.68
N ARG A 173 -9.15 20.54 9.69
CA ARG A 173 -8.42 21.37 8.71
C ARG A 173 -9.22 21.52 7.43
N TYR A 174 -9.77 20.42 6.94
CA TYR A 174 -10.74 20.46 5.86
C TYR A 174 -11.68 19.25 5.93
N ASN A 175 -12.83 19.38 5.28
CA ASN A 175 -13.75 18.31 4.96
C ASN A 175 -14.21 18.49 3.50
N ILE A 176 -13.95 17.50 2.66
CA ILE A 176 -14.30 17.51 1.24
C ILE A 176 -15.08 16.24 0.94
N ASN A 177 -16.19 16.35 0.23
CA ASN A 177 -16.96 15.20 -0.23
C ASN A 177 -16.55 14.81 -1.67
N TYR A 178 -16.58 13.52 -1.96
CA TYR A 178 -16.21 12.94 -3.26
C TYR A 178 -17.34 12.05 -3.79
N ASN A 179 -17.54 12.07 -5.10
CA ASN A 179 -18.47 11.19 -5.80
C ASN A 179 -17.91 9.75 -5.92
N GLN A 180 -18.67 8.85 -6.57
CA GLN A 180 -18.24 7.45 -6.76
C GLN A 180 -17.11 7.28 -7.80
N GLN A 181 -16.86 8.31 -8.60
CA GLN A 181 -15.84 8.34 -9.65
C GLN A 181 -14.46 8.72 -9.12
N GLY A 182 -14.40 9.28 -7.90
CA GLY A 182 -13.17 9.75 -7.27
C GLY A 182 -12.95 11.26 -7.34
N GLU A 183 -13.96 12.01 -7.76
CA GLU A 183 -13.88 13.45 -7.97
C GLU A 183 -14.56 14.19 -6.81
N PRO A 184 -14.00 15.32 -6.33
CA PRO A 184 -14.69 16.19 -5.38
C PRO A 184 -16.08 16.57 -5.88
N ASP A 185 -17.10 16.42 -5.04
CA ASP A 185 -18.47 16.76 -5.38
C ASP A 185 -19.28 17.16 -4.15
N GLY A 186 -19.95 18.31 -4.24
CA GLY A 186 -20.67 18.93 -3.14
C GLY A 186 -19.81 19.86 -2.28
N GLU A 187 -20.25 20.08 -1.04
CA GLU A 187 -19.66 21.07 -0.15
C GLU A 187 -18.25 20.69 0.31
N ALA A 188 -17.35 21.67 0.29
CA ALA A 188 -16.02 21.61 0.83
C ALA A 188 -15.76 22.77 1.79
N LEU A 189 -15.14 22.46 2.92
CA LEU A 189 -14.91 23.39 4.02
C LEU A 189 -13.44 23.36 4.42
N TRP A 190 -12.86 24.54 4.64
CA TRP A 190 -11.49 24.71 5.14
C TRP A 190 -11.49 25.57 6.39
N TYR A 191 -10.70 25.16 7.38
CA TYR A 191 -10.60 25.83 8.66
C TYR A 191 -9.13 26.07 9.02
N ASP A 192 -8.91 27.05 9.89
CA ASP A 192 -7.62 27.24 10.54
C ASP A 192 -7.44 26.29 11.73
N SER A 193 -6.26 26.32 12.36
CA SER A 193 -5.99 25.49 13.54
C SER A 193 -6.81 25.86 14.77
N SER A 194 -7.50 27.00 14.77
CA SER A 194 -8.36 27.50 15.85
C SER A 194 -9.85 27.26 15.56
N SER A 195 -10.17 26.49 14.50
CA SER A 195 -11.52 26.18 14.03
C SER A 195 -12.29 27.34 13.40
N HIS A 196 -11.64 28.44 13.02
CA HIS A 196 -12.27 29.48 12.21
C HIS A 196 -12.36 29.04 10.75
N LEU A 197 -13.52 29.25 10.12
CA LEU A 197 -13.73 28.94 8.72
C LEU A 197 -12.92 29.90 7.84
N LEU A 198 -12.01 29.35 7.03
CA LEU A 198 -11.19 30.09 6.09
C LEU A 198 -11.86 30.21 4.72
N ALA A 199 -12.50 29.13 4.28
CA ALA A 199 -13.14 29.03 2.99
C ALA A 199 -14.24 27.98 3.02
N LYS A 200 -15.24 28.19 2.16
CA LYS A 200 -16.34 27.26 1.91
C LYS A 200 -16.71 27.36 0.44
N GLY A 201 -16.71 26.22 -0.23
CA GLY A 201 -17.05 26.13 -1.64
C GLY A 201 -17.84 24.86 -1.96
N ILE A 202 -18.35 24.79 -3.19
CA ILE A 202 -19.07 23.67 -3.76
C ILE A 202 -18.27 23.19 -4.95
N TYR A 203 -17.91 21.91 -4.94
CA TYR A 203 -17.44 21.22 -6.13
C TYR A 203 -18.63 20.63 -6.90
N LYS A 204 -18.48 20.55 -8.22
CA LYS A 204 -19.41 19.83 -9.09
C LYS A 204 -18.60 18.99 -10.07
N ASP A 205 -18.71 17.67 -9.94
CA ASP A 205 -18.02 16.71 -10.82
C ASP A 205 -16.50 16.99 -10.93
N GLY A 206 -15.87 17.37 -9.81
CA GLY A 206 -14.44 17.68 -9.71
C GLY A 206 -14.08 19.16 -9.92
N ASP A 207 -14.96 19.96 -10.49
CA ASP A 207 -14.70 21.38 -10.77
C ASP A 207 -15.14 22.29 -9.62
N LEU A 208 -14.40 23.39 -9.43
CA LEU A 208 -14.75 24.47 -8.50
C LEU A 208 -15.99 25.21 -9.01
N TRP A 209 -17.14 25.03 -8.37
CA TRP A 209 -18.43 25.49 -8.90
C TRP A 209 -18.92 26.78 -8.26
N ASP A 210 -19.02 26.84 -6.94
CA ASP A 210 -19.56 28.00 -6.22
C ASP A 210 -18.83 28.22 -4.89
N GLY A 211 -18.78 29.45 -4.41
CA GLY A 211 -18.16 29.81 -3.14
C GLY A 211 -16.66 30.05 -3.25
N THR A 212 -15.96 29.78 -2.16
CA THR A 212 -14.61 30.30 -1.91
C THR A 212 -13.63 29.17 -1.66
N PHE A 213 -12.42 29.32 -2.18
CA PHE A 213 -11.39 28.29 -2.16
C PHE A 213 -10.04 28.92 -1.87
N VAL A 214 -9.17 28.18 -1.18
CA VAL A 214 -7.78 28.57 -0.95
C VAL A 214 -6.88 27.59 -1.68
N SER A 215 -6.08 28.09 -2.61
CA SER A 215 -5.17 27.30 -3.44
C SER A 215 -3.85 28.05 -3.61
N TYR A 216 -2.73 27.42 -3.24
CA TYR A 216 -1.37 27.96 -3.43
C TYR A 216 -1.18 29.44 -3.01
N GLY A 217 -1.72 29.84 -1.86
CA GLY A 217 -1.59 31.22 -1.38
C GLY A 217 -2.49 32.22 -2.12
N ILE A 218 -3.46 31.75 -2.89
CA ILE A 218 -4.50 32.55 -3.54
C ILE A 218 -5.84 32.14 -2.95
N TRP A 219 -6.64 33.14 -2.60
CA TRP A 219 -8.04 32.98 -2.27
C TRP A 219 -8.86 33.28 -3.53
N LEU A 220 -9.72 32.35 -3.93
CA LEU A 220 -10.54 32.43 -5.12
C LEU A 220 -12.02 32.37 -4.74
N GLU A 221 -12.84 33.17 -5.41
CA GLU A 221 -14.30 33.07 -5.37
C GLU A 221 -14.81 32.64 -6.74
N PHE A 222 -15.66 31.63 -6.74
CA PHE A 222 -16.30 31.06 -7.91
C PHE A 222 -17.80 31.28 -7.84
N LYS A 223 -18.41 31.48 -9.01
CA LYS A 223 -19.85 31.49 -9.18
C LYS A 223 -20.21 30.77 -10.47
N ASN A 224 -20.91 29.64 -10.35
CA ASN A 224 -21.28 28.76 -11.47
C ASN A 224 -20.09 28.37 -12.36
N GLY A 225 -18.98 27.97 -11.75
CA GLY A 225 -17.77 27.51 -12.45
C GLY A 225 -16.83 28.62 -12.94
N ILE A 226 -17.19 29.88 -12.72
CA ILE A 226 -16.41 31.03 -13.18
C ILE A 226 -15.75 31.71 -11.98
N VAL A 227 -14.45 31.98 -12.07
CA VAL A 227 -13.73 32.81 -11.10
C VAL A 227 -14.29 34.24 -11.18
N VAL A 228 -14.82 34.75 -10.07
CA VAL A 228 -15.33 36.12 -9.96
C VAL A 228 -14.41 37.02 -9.15
N LEU A 229 -13.57 36.45 -8.27
CA LEU A 229 -12.62 37.20 -7.48
C LEU A 229 -11.38 36.36 -7.18
N ALA A 230 -10.21 36.98 -7.25
CA ALA A 230 -8.94 36.38 -6.85
C ALA A 230 -8.17 37.35 -5.96
N LYS A 231 -7.66 36.87 -4.83
CA LYS A 231 -6.93 37.65 -3.84
C LYS A 231 -5.65 36.91 -3.46
N ARG A 232 -4.51 37.61 -3.49
CA ARG A 232 -3.25 37.05 -2.99
C ARG A 232 -3.25 37.04 -1.47
N LEU A 233 -2.74 35.96 -0.89
CA LEU A 233 -2.49 35.82 0.54
C LEU A 233 -0.99 36.00 0.83
N LYS A 234 -0.68 36.63 1.97
CA LYS A 234 0.63 36.66 2.62
C LYS A 234 0.39 36.51 4.10
N ASP A 235 1.08 35.56 4.71
CA ASP A 235 0.93 35.23 6.13
C ASP A 235 -0.54 34.93 6.51
N ASN A 236 -1.27 34.22 5.64
CA ASN A 236 -2.71 33.95 5.75
C ASN A 236 -3.62 35.20 5.81
N GLN A 237 -3.11 36.37 5.43
CA GLN A 237 -3.88 37.60 5.29
C GLN A 237 -3.96 38.04 3.83
N ILE A 238 -5.11 38.60 3.44
CA ILE A 238 -5.31 39.17 2.10
C ILE A 238 -4.48 40.44 2.00
N ILE A 239 -3.52 40.49 1.08
CA ILE A 239 -2.53 41.58 0.94
C ILE A 239 -2.80 42.56 -0.20
N SER A 240 -3.79 42.33 -1.06
CA SER A 240 -4.18 43.33 -2.07
C SER A 240 -5.55 43.06 -2.68
N LEU A 241 -6.36 44.14 -2.76
CA LEU A 241 -7.49 44.29 -3.69
C LEU A 241 -6.93 44.58 -5.09
N GLY A 242 -6.52 43.52 -5.79
CA GLY A 242 -6.40 43.58 -7.25
C GLY A 242 -7.80 43.39 -7.82
N GLU A 243 -8.19 44.22 -8.78
CA GLU A 243 -9.54 44.34 -9.34
C GLU A 243 -10.20 42.96 -9.60
N ALA A 244 -11.52 42.90 -9.37
CA ALA A 244 -12.32 41.78 -9.84
C ALA A 244 -11.98 41.53 -11.31
N ILE A 245 -11.45 40.35 -11.63
CA ILE A 245 -11.29 39.94 -13.02
C ILE A 245 -12.70 39.55 -13.50
N GLU A 246 -13.59 40.54 -13.61
CA GLU A 246 -14.82 40.38 -14.36
C GLU A 246 -14.38 40.06 -15.79
N SER A 247 -14.60 38.81 -16.19
CA SER A 247 -14.30 38.22 -17.51
C SER A 247 -12.96 37.48 -17.68
N ILE A 248 -12.75 36.39 -16.93
CA ILE A 248 -12.18 35.18 -17.55
C ILE A 248 -13.35 34.35 -18.07
N LYS A 249 -14.01 34.84 -19.13
CA LYS A 249 -15.08 34.10 -19.81
C LYS A 249 -14.58 33.31 -21.02
N GLU A 250 -13.33 33.51 -21.44
CA GLU A 250 -12.75 32.86 -22.61
C GLU A 250 -11.24 32.65 -22.40
N SER A 251 -10.86 31.52 -21.85
CA SER A 251 -9.54 30.90 -22.04
C SER A 251 -9.51 29.63 -21.21
N SER A 252 -9.68 28.50 -21.88
CA SER A 252 -9.48 27.13 -21.40
C SER A 252 -8.00 26.83 -21.10
N SER A 253 -7.31 27.76 -20.44
CA SER A 253 -5.89 27.67 -20.19
C SER A 253 -5.52 28.63 -19.06
N ILE A 254 -4.48 28.24 -18.33
CA ILE A 254 -3.70 29.00 -17.34
C ILE A 254 -4.39 29.09 -15.95
N PHE A 255 -3.85 28.60 -14.82
CA PHE A 255 -2.45 28.65 -14.36
C PHE A 255 -2.08 27.44 -13.47
N TYR A 256 -1.20 26.56 -13.97
CA TYR A 256 -0.18 25.94 -13.12
C TYR A 256 0.91 27.00 -12.99
N LEU A 257 1.12 27.56 -11.79
CA LEU A 257 2.27 28.42 -11.51
C LEU A 257 3.23 27.66 -10.62
N GLU A 258 4.48 27.69 -11.08
CA GLU A 258 5.60 26.82 -10.77
C GLU A 258 6.06 26.90 -9.31
N GLU A 259 6.66 25.80 -8.86
CA GLU A 259 7.50 25.71 -7.66
C GLU A 259 8.66 26.70 -7.77
N GLU A 260 8.59 27.86 -7.14
CA GLU A 260 9.79 28.56 -6.69
C GLU A 260 9.57 29.14 -5.29
N ASP A 261 10.34 28.57 -4.34
CA ASP A 261 10.89 29.19 -3.13
C ASP A 261 9.93 29.80 -2.08
N ILE A 262 9.71 29.03 -1.01
CA ILE A 262 10.14 29.27 0.41
C ILE A 262 9.33 28.39 1.38
#